data_AF-A0A2X3F8Z5-F1
#
_entry.id   AF-A0A2X3F8Z5-F1
#
_cell.length_a   1.000
_cell.length_b   1.000
_cell.length_c   1.000
_cell.angle_alpha   90.00
_cell.angle_beta   90.00
_cell.angle_gamma   90.00
#
_symmetry.space_group_name_H-M   'P 1'
#
loop_
_entity.id
_entity.type
_entity.pdbx_description
1 polymer ?
#
loop_
_entity_poly.entity_id
_entity_poly.type
_entity_poly.pdbx_seq_one_letter_code
_entity_poly.pdbx_strand_id
1 'polypeptide(L)' 'MPGFRLEAQQQLAYPMILTGSEAQALLQMTPFAWRAKAEVHAALRQQPTFGCQTDFMIHCWQREA' A
#
# COMPACT_ATOMS: atom_id res chain seq x y z
N MET A 1 -0.92 -23.07 7.83
CA MET A 1 -0.89 -22.91 9.31
C MET A 1 -1.36 -24.23 9.90
N PRO A 2 -0.74 -24.78 10.96
CA PRO A 2 -1.27 -25.99 11.60
C PRO A 2 -2.75 -25.80 12.01
N GLY A 3 -3.63 -26.72 11.63
CA GLY A 3 -5.07 -26.65 11.90
C GLY A 3 -5.88 -25.72 10.98
N PHE A 4 -5.28 -25.20 9.90
CA PHE A 4 -5.97 -24.38 8.90
C PHE A 4 -5.58 -24.76 7.48
N ARG A 5 -6.59 -24.95 6.63
CA ARG A 5 -6.44 -25.14 5.19
C ARG A 5 -6.61 -23.80 4.46
N LEU A 6 -5.74 -23.53 3.48
CA LEU A 6 -5.93 -22.41 2.56
C LEU A 6 -7.07 -22.77 1.61
N GLU A 7 -8.18 -22.04 1.69
CA GLU A 7 -9.37 -22.29 0.87
C GLU A 7 -9.34 -21.48 -0.42
N ALA A 8 -8.84 -20.25 -0.35
CA ALA A 8 -8.69 -19.39 -1.51
C ALA A 8 -7.52 -18.41 -1.36
N GLN A 9 -6.95 -18.02 -2.49
CA GLN A 9 -5.98 -16.96 -2.59
C GLN A 9 -6.34 -16.07 -3.77
N GLN A 10 -6.20 -14.76 -3.59
CA GLN A 10 -6.44 -13.78 -4.64
C GLN A 10 -5.40 -12.65 -4.56
N GLN A 11 -4.87 -12.27 -5.72
CA GLN A 11 -4.14 -11.02 -5.87
C GLN A 11 -5.12 -9.92 -6.33
N LEU A 12 -5.05 -8.76 -5.69
CA LEU A 12 -5.84 -7.59 -6.02
C LEU A 12 -4.90 -6.41 -6.22
N ALA A 13 -4.69 -6.02 -7.47
CA ALA A 13 -3.88 -4.87 -7.84
C ALA A 13 -4.71 -3.85 -8.61
N TYR A 14 -4.56 -2.58 -8.27
CA TYR A 14 -5.23 -1.48 -8.97
C TYR A 14 -4.44 -0.17 -8.86
N PRO A 15 -4.54 0.72 -9.86
CA PRO A 15 -3.95 2.04 -9.80
C PRO A 15 -4.76 2.96 -8.88
N MET A 16 -4.07 3.90 -8.24
CA MET A 16 -4.65 4.99 -7.47
C MET A 16 -4.10 6.32 -7.98
N ILE A 17 -4.95 7.33 -7.99
CA ILE A 17 -4.54 8.72 -8.20
C ILE A 17 -4.83 9.47 -6.92
N LEU A 18 -3.78 10.00 -6.30
CA LEU A 18 -3.82 10.72 -5.04
C LEU A 18 -3.46 12.19 -5.27
N THR A 19 -3.96 13.06 -4.41
CA THR A 19 -3.41 14.41 -4.27
C THR A 19 -2.01 14.37 -3.66
N GLY A 20 -1.22 15.43 -3.85
CA GLY A 20 0.11 15.52 -3.24
C GLY A 20 0.11 15.40 -1.71
N SER A 21 -0.92 15.91 -1.04
CA SER A 21 -1.06 15.77 0.41
C SER A 21 -1.38 14.33 0.84
N GLU A 22 -2.25 13.64 0.11
CA GLU A 22 -2.56 12.22 0.38
C GLU A 22 -1.36 11.32 0.11
N ALA A 23 -0.63 11.55 -0.97
CA ALA A 23 0.60 10.81 -1.28
C ALA A 23 1.66 10.99 -0.17
N GLN A 24 1.76 12.20 0.39
CA GLN A 24 2.68 12.45 1.50
C GLN A 24 2.24 11.77 2.79
N ALA A 25 0.95 11.83 3.12
CA ALA A 25 0.42 11.12 4.28
C ALA A 25 0.65 9.61 4.15
N LEU A 26 0.42 9.06 2.95
CA LEU A 26 0.68 7.66 2.65
C LEU A 26 2.17 7.32 2.86
N LEU A 27 3.10 8.13 2.33
CA LEU A 27 4.54 7.94 2.51
C LEU A 27 4.92 7.91 4.00
N GLN A 28 4.35 8.78 4.83
CA GLN A 28 4.62 8.85 6.28
C GLN A 28 4.18 7.60 7.03
N MET A 29 3.19 6.86 6.51
CA MET A 29 2.72 5.60 7.08
C MET A 29 3.52 4.38 6.58
N THR A 30 4.60 4.60 5.80
CA THR A 30 5.47 3.53 5.32
C THR A 30 6.76 3.41 6.13
N PRO A 31 7.36 2.20 6.20
CA PRO A 31 8.69 2.02 6.80
C PRO A 31 9.82 2.83 6.16
N PHE A 32 9.59 3.38 4.95
CA PHE A 32 10.60 4.13 4.19
C PHE A 32 10.53 5.64 4.41
N ALA A 33 9.55 6.12 5.20
CA ALA A 33 9.34 7.55 5.44
C ALA A 33 10.62 8.28 5.89
N TRP A 34 11.40 7.66 6.78
CA TRP A 34 12.64 8.25 7.31
C TRP A 34 13.77 8.41 6.29
N ARG A 35 13.71 7.66 5.18
CA ARG A 35 14.71 7.74 4.10
C ARG A 35 14.41 8.86 3.11
N ALA A 36 13.20 9.39 3.11
CA ALA A 36 12.80 10.45 2.20
C ALA A 36 13.43 11.79 2.63
N LYS A 37 14.18 12.41 1.70
CA LYS A 37 14.74 13.75 1.91
C LYS A 37 13.63 14.79 1.94
N ALA A 38 13.88 15.93 2.59
CA ALA A 38 12.93 17.05 2.64
C ALA A 38 12.45 17.50 1.24
N GLU A 39 13.34 17.47 0.24
CA GLU A 39 13.04 17.77 -1.16
C GLU A 39 11.96 16.85 -1.74
N VAL A 40 12.00 15.55 -1.41
CA VAL A 40 11.02 14.56 -1.87
C VAL A 40 9.65 14.87 -1.26
N HIS A 41 9.59 15.20 0.03
CA HIS A 41 8.34 15.59 0.68
C HIS A 41 7.75 16.87 0.07
N ALA A 42 8.58 17.85 -0.24
CA ALA A 42 8.14 19.09 -0.88
C ALA A 42 7.61 18.84 -2.30
N ALA A 43 8.35 18.08 -3.11
CA ALA A 43 7.96 17.72 -4.46
C ALA A 43 6.64 16.95 -4.48
N LEU A 44 6.48 15.94 -3.60
CA LEU A 44 5.27 15.13 -3.51
C LEU A 44 4.05 15.99 -3.12
N ARG A 45 4.21 16.90 -2.15
CA ARG A 45 3.13 17.79 -1.71
C ARG A 45 2.69 18.79 -2.78
N GLN A 46 3.61 19.27 -3.61
CA GLN A 46 3.31 20.20 -4.71
C GLN A 46 2.69 19.51 -5.93
N GLN A 47 2.73 18.17 -5.96
CA GLN A 47 2.21 17.42 -7.09
C GLN A 47 0.67 17.46 -7.09
N PRO A 48 0.03 17.95 -8.18
CA PRO A 48 -1.43 18.04 -8.25
C PRO A 48 -2.08 16.65 -8.26
N THR A 49 -1.42 15.69 -8.93
CA THR A 49 -1.83 14.29 -9.01
C THR A 49 -0.61 13.38 -8.93
N PHE A 50 -0.66 12.41 -8.03
CA PHE A 50 0.34 11.38 -7.85
C PHE A 50 -0.29 10.02 -8.19
N GLY A 51 0.17 9.41 -9.28
CA GLY A 51 -0.23 8.07 -9.68
C GLY A 51 0.62 7.03 -8.95
N CYS A 52 -0.02 6.07 -8.29
CA CYS A 52 0.65 4.90 -7.73
C CYS A 52 -0.18 3.64 -7.92
N GLN A 53 0.37 2.49 -7.56
CA GLN A 53 -0.33 1.21 -7.60
C GLN A 53 -0.40 0.63 -6.19
N THR A 54 -1.52 -0.01 -5.90
CA THR A 54 -1.66 -0.88 -4.75
C THR A 54 -1.70 -2.32 -5.21
N ASP A 55 -1.11 -3.21 -4.42
CA ASP A 55 -1.10 -4.65 -4.66
C ASP A 55 -1.31 -5.36 -3.32
N PHE A 56 -2.41 -6.11 -3.23
CA PHE A 56 -2.76 -6.92 -2.07
C PHE A 56 -2.73 -8.40 -2.43
N MET A 57 -2.15 -9.20 -1.55
CA MET A 57 -2.33 -10.65 -1.57
C MET A 57 -3.29 -11.05 -0.45
N ILE A 58 -4.46 -11.55 -0.81
CA ILE A 58 -5.54 -11.92 0.11
C ILE A 58 -5.58 -13.44 0.21
N HIS A 59 -5.47 -13.96 1.44
CA HIS A 59 -5.57 -15.40 1.73
C HIS A 59 -6.77 -15.68 2.61
N CYS A 60 -7.65 -16.59 2.18
CA CYS A 60 -8.77 -17.09 2.96
C CYS A 60 -8.43 -18.47 3.53
N TRP A 61 -8.44 -18.58 4.86
CA TRP A 61 -8.10 -19.82 5.56
C TRP A 61 -9.32 -20.36 6.29
N GLN A 62 -9.57 -21.64 6.16
CA GLN A 62 -10.60 -22.36 6.89
C GLN A 62 -9.96 -23.23 7.97
N ARG A 63 -10.51 -23.18 9.18
CA ARG A 63 -10.07 -24.07 10.27
C ARG A 63 -10.47 -25.51 9.94
N GLU A 64 -9.53 -26.43 10.10
CA GLU A 64 -9.78 -27.87 9.96
C GLU A 64 -10.70 -28.35 11.10
N ALA A 65 -11.46 -29.42 10.84
CA ALA A 65 -12.44 -29.97 11.79
C ALA A 65 -11.75 -30.64 13.00
#